data_AF-D2B7B5-F1
#
_entry.id   AF-D2B7B5-F1
#
_cell.length_a   1.000
_cell.length_b   1.000
_cell.length_c   1.000
_cell.angle_alpha   90.00
_cell.angle_beta   90.00
_cell.angle_gamma   90.00
#
_symmetry.space_group_name_H-M   'P 1'
#
loop_
_entity.id
_entity.type
_entity.pdbx_description
1 polymer ?
#
loop_
_entity_poly.entity_id
_entity_poly.type
_entity_poly.pdbx_seq_one_letter_code
_entity_poly.pdbx_strand_id
1 'polypeptide(L)'
;MLVELTMRRTAGEPVGNSPVDGIRILALLPERWRKDLRQATGDVVIRVHTDEDVTGAQIRAEAIEALTDPAISHWELADCHVLTIGRPGPGRDAL
;
A
#
# COMPACT_ATOMS: atom_id res chain seq x y z
N MET A 1 -2.01 11.89 5.79
CA MET A 1 -2.79 10.63 5.87
C MET A 1 -1.86 9.43 5.67
N LEU A 2 -2.15 8.30 6.32
CA LEU A 2 -1.44 7.03 6.11
C LEU A 2 -2.43 5.99 5.57
N VAL A 3 -2.03 5.27 4.52
CA VAL A 3 -2.81 4.18 3.92
C VAL A 3 -1.92 2.96 3.77
N GLU A 4 -2.46 1.79 4.06
CA GLU A 4 -1.81 0.50 3.85
C GLU A 4 -2.49 -0.20 2.67
N LEU A 5 -1.71 -0.54 1.66
CA LEU A 5 -2.12 -1.27 0.47
C LEU A 5 -1.57 -2.68 0.57
N THR A 6 -2.43 -3.68 0.53
CA THR A 6 -2.02 -5.09 0.50
C THR A 6 -2.20 -5.61 -0.91
N MET A 7 -1.09 -6.05 -1.50
CA MET A 7 -1.04 -6.64 -2.83
C MET A 7 -0.83 -8.14 -2.70
N ARG A 8 -1.63 -8.92 -3.42
CA ARG A 8 -1.51 -10.38 -3.50
C ARG A 8 -1.33 -10.80 -4.95
N ARG A 9 -0.77 -11.98 -5.16
CA ARG A 9 -0.60 -12.57 -6.49
C ARG A 9 -1.92 -13.19 -6.98
N THR A 10 -2.32 -12.93 -8.23
CA THR A 10 -3.62 -13.37 -8.80
C THR A 10 -3.69 -14.87 -9.11
N ALA A 11 -2.57 -15.55 -9.38
CA ALA A 11 -2.49 -17.01 -9.53
C ALA A 11 -1.05 -17.52 -9.43
N GLY A 12 -0.87 -18.70 -8.80
CA GLY A 12 0.39 -19.45 -8.70
C GLY A 12 0.66 -19.98 -7.29
N GLU A 13 1.44 -21.05 -7.17
CA GLU A 13 2.00 -21.48 -5.88
C GLU A 13 2.66 -20.29 -5.17
N PRO A 14 2.75 -20.28 -3.83
CA PRO A 14 3.47 -19.25 -3.07
C PRO A 14 4.98 -19.38 -3.35
N VAL A 15 5.38 -19.04 -4.57
CA VAL A 15 6.76 -18.76 -4.94
C VAL A 15 7.05 -17.47 -4.21
N GLY A 16 7.78 -17.59 -3.10
CA GLY A 16 7.99 -16.51 -2.15
C GLY A 16 8.19 -15.16 -2.83
N ASN A 17 7.55 -14.13 -2.27
CA ASN A 17 7.59 -12.77 -2.79
C ASN A 17 9.03 -12.40 -3.16
N SER A 18 9.28 -12.14 -4.44
CA SER A 18 10.57 -11.60 -4.84
C SER A 18 10.63 -10.17 -4.35
N PRO A 19 11.67 -9.76 -3.59
CA PRO A 19 11.86 -8.37 -3.20
C PRO A 19 11.81 -7.41 -4.40
N VAL A 20 12.19 -7.92 -5.58
CA VAL A 20 12.15 -7.18 -6.86
C VAL A 20 10.74 -6.79 -7.26
N ASP A 21 9.75 -7.66 -7.08
CA ASP A 21 8.36 -7.38 -7.46
C ASP A 21 7.77 -6.28 -6.56
N GLY A 22 8.05 -6.35 -5.25
CA GLY A 22 7.65 -5.29 -4.33
C GLY A 22 8.26 -3.92 -4.67
N ILE A 23 9.53 -3.89 -5.10
CA ILE A 23 10.20 -2.66 -5.55
C ILE A 23 9.56 -2.14 -6.85
N ARG A 24 9.21 -3.01 -7.80
CA ARG A 24 8.54 -2.62 -9.05
C ARG A 24 7.17 -1.99 -8.78
N ILE A 25 6.36 -2.61 -7.92
CA ILE A 25 5.06 -2.05 -7.54
C ILE A 25 5.26 -0.67 -6.88
N LEU A 26 6.24 -0.54 -5.97
CA LEU A 26 6.54 0.74 -5.32
C LEU A 26 6.96 1.84 -6.31
N ALA A 27 7.71 1.47 -7.36
CA ALA A 27 8.16 2.38 -8.42
C ALA A 27 7.02 2.83 -9.35
N LEU A 28 5.98 2.02 -9.54
CA LEU A 28 4.82 2.38 -10.37
C LEU A 28 3.84 3.32 -9.66
N LEU A 29 3.84 3.33 -8.34
CA LEU A 29 3.05 4.29 -7.58
C LEU A 29 3.62 5.72 -7.72
N PRO A 30 2.79 6.77 -7.59
CA PRO A 30 3.25 8.16 -7.70
C PRO A 30 4.47 8.49 -6.85
N GLU A 31 5.47 9.14 -7.43
CA GLU A 31 6.73 9.50 -6.75
C GLU A 31 6.55 10.56 -5.66
N ARG A 32 5.50 11.38 -5.78
CA ARG A 32 5.09 12.39 -4.78
C ARG A 32 4.72 11.79 -3.42
N TRP A 33 4.35 10.51 -3.38
CA TRP A 33 4.00 9.85 -2.13
C TRP A 33 5.22 9.28 -1.44
N ARG A 34 5.27 9.44 -0.12
CA ARG A 34 6.23 8.73 0.72
C ARG A 34 5.76 7.29 0.90
N LYS A 35 6.53 6.34 0.38
CA LYS A 35 6.14 4.93 0.30
C LYS A 35 7.14 4.07 1.07
N ASP A 36 6.64 3.12 1.84
CA ASP A 36 7.44 2.11 2.54
C ASP A 36 6.97 0.71 2.15
N LEU A 37 7.91 -0.18 1.85
CA LEU A 37 7.63 -1.57 1.44
C LEU A 37 7.84 -2.50 2.63
N ARG A 38 6.80 -3.24 2.99
CA ARG A 38 6.85 -4.32 3.98
C ARG A 38 6.44 -5.63 3.31
N GLN A 39 7.23 -6.68 3.55
CA GLN A 39 6.87 -8.02 3.09
C GLN A 39 6.16 -8.74 4.24
N ALA A 40 4.96 -9.23 3.99
CA ALA A 40 4.23 -10.14 4.86
C ALA A 40 4.12 -11.49 4.13
N THR A 41 3.97 -12.59 4.86
CA THR A 41 4.05 -13.96 4.35
C THR A 41 3.20 -14.21 3.07
N GLY A 42 3.79 -14.05 1.89
CA GLY A 42 3.10 -14.21 0.59
C GLY A 42 2.41 -12.95 0.04
N ASP A 43 2.38 -11.86 0.81
CA ASP A 43 1.80 -10.57 0.41
C ASP A 43 2.84 -9.44 0.36
N VAL A 44 2.61 -8.48 -0.53
CA VAL A 44 3.37 -7.23 -0.58
C VAL A 44 2.53 -6.13 0.06
N VAL A 45 3.01 -5.57 1.15
CA VAL A 45 2.33 -4.50 1.88
C VAL A 45 3.07 -3.19 1.61
N ILE A 46 2.36 -2.19 1.08
CA ILE A 46 2.91 -0.87 0.81
C ILE A 46 2.21 0.15 1.70
N ARG A 47 2.98 0.89 2.49
CA ARG A 47 2.49 2.00 3.28
C ARG A 47 2.70 3.30 2.53
N VAL A 48 1.60 3.99 2.27
CA VAL A 48 1.57 5.26 1.56
C VAL A 48 1.29 6.37 2.57
N HIS A 49 2.29 7.23 2.76
CA HIS A 49 2.18 8.49 3.49
C HIS A 49 2.03 9.63 2.48
N THR A 50 0.96 10.37 2.62
CA THR A 50 0.69 11.56 1.81
C THR A 50 0.23 12.71 2.69
N ASP A 51 0.76 13.90 2.44
CA ASP A 51 0.35 15.15 3.07
C ASP A 51 -0.64 15.92 2.18
N GLU A 52 -0.99 15.39 1.01
CA GLU A 52 -1.97 15.97 0.09
C GLU A 52 -3.41 15.70 0.59
N ASP A 53 -4.35 16.56 0.16
CA ASP A 53 -5.80 16.38 0.36
C ASP A 53 -6.36 15.30 -0.60
N VAL A 54 -5.73 14.11 -0.54
CA VAL A 54 -6.14 12.93 -1.29
C VAL A 54 -6.86 11.97 -0.33
N THR A 55 -7.92 11.36 -0.82
CA THR A 55 -8.71 10.39 -0.06
C THR A 55 -8.17 8.97 -0.25
N GLY A 56 -8.46 8.07 0.69
CA GLY A 56 -8.12 6.65 0.53
C GLY A 56 -8.71 6.03 -0.75
N ALA A 57 -9.87 6.53 -1.21
CA ALA A 57 -10.48 6.09 -2.46
C ALA A 57 -9.67 6.51 -3.71
N GLN A 58 -9.11 7.71 -3.71
CA GLN A 58 -8.22 8.16 -4.79
C GLN A 58 -6.92 7.36 -4.81
N ILE A 59 -6.32 7.12 -3.63
CA ILE A 59 -5.12 6.28 -3.53
C ILE A 59 -5.41 4.86 -4.03
N ARG A 60 -6.57 4.30 -3.66
CA ARG A 60 -7.02 2.99 -4.17
C ARG A 60 -7.13 2.98 -5.69
N ALA A 61 -7.70 4.03 -6.30
CA ALA A 61 -7.86 4.11 -7.74
C ALA A 61 -6.50 4.18 -8.46
N GLU A 62 -5.58 5.04 -8.02
CA GLU A 62 -4.23 5.14 -8.58
C GLU A 62 -3.44 3.83 -8.38
N ALA A 63 -3.60 3.16 -7.24
CA ALA A 63 -2.98 1.86 -7.01
C ALA A 63 -3.51 0.79 -7.97
N ILE A 64 -4.83 0.73 -8.21
CA ILE A 64 -5.43 -0.21 -9.17
C ILE A 64 -4.96 0.09 -10.60
N GLU A 65 -4.84 1.37 -10.96
CA GLU A 65 -4.31 1.79 -12.27
C GLU A 65 -2.87 1.32 -12.45
N ALA A 66 -2.01 1.50 -11.45
CA ALA A 66 -0.62 1.04 -11.48
C ALA A 66 -0.50 -0.48 -11.68
N LEU A 67 -1.44 -1.27 -11.14
CA LEU A 67 -1.47 -2.73 -11.30
C LEU A 67 -1.88 -3.19 -12.72
N THR A 68 -2.32 -2.28 -13.59
CA THR A 68 -2.56 -2.60 -15.01
C THR A 68 -1.27 -2.74 -15.81
N ASP A 69 -0.12 -2.35 -15.24
CA ASP A 69 1.18 -2.49 -15.88
C ASP A 69 1.52 -3.98 -16.15
N PRO A 70 1.89 -4.34 -17.39
CA PRO A 70 2.12 -5.73 -17.76
C PRO A 70 3.25 -6.39 -16.94
N ALA A 71 4.23 -5.63 -16.45
CA ALA A 71 5.35 -6.15 -15.65
C ALA A 71 4.90 -6.68 -14.27
N ILE A 72 3.74 -6.22 -13.77
CA ILE A 72 3.17 -6.65 -12.48
C ILE A 72 1.70 -7.10 -12.59
N SER A 73 1.21 -7.37 -13.80
CA SER A 73 -0.16 -7.83 -14.10
C SER A 73 -0.61 -9.11 -13.37
N HIS A 74 0.32 -9.82 -12.75
CA HIS A 74 0.06 -10.98 -11.90
C HIS A 74 -0.18 -10.62 -10.42
N TRP A 75 -0.27 -9.33 -10.10
CA TRP A 75 -0.62 -8.80 -8.78
C TRP A 75 -1.98 -8.11 -8.82
N GLU A 76 -2.73 -8.23 -7.73
CA GLU A 76 -3.97 -7.51 -7.51
C GLU A 76 -3.95 -6.81 -6.14
N LEU A 77 -4.72 -5.73 -6.03
CA LEU A 77 -4.96 -5.07 -4.76
C LEU A 77 -5.95 -5.90 -3.95
N ALA A 78 -5.42 -6.61 -2.95
CA ALA A 78 -6.21 -7.42 -2.02
C ALA A 78 -6.98 -6.57 -1.02
N ASP A 79 -6.32 -5.54 -0.47
CA ASP A 79 -6.90 -4.67 0.55
C ASP A 79 -6.32 -3.25 0.48
N CYS A 80 -7.12 -2.26 0.89
CA CYS A 80 -6.70 -0.87 1.00
C CYS A 80 -7.31 -0.28 2.29
N HIS A 81 -6.46 -0.09 3.29
CA HIS A 81 -6.86 0.35 4.61
C HIS A 81 -6.28 1.74 4.92
N VAL A 82 -7.14 2.73 5.15
CA VAL A 82 -6.70 4.03 5.66
C VAL A 82 -6.36 3.88 7.14
N LEU A 83 -5.08 3.98 7.49
CA LEU A 83 -4.63 3.99 8.86
C LEU A 83 -4.87 5.40 9.41
N THR A 84 -5.94 5.56 10.19
CA THR A 84 -6.13 6.79 10.97
C THR A 84 -4.91 6.94 11.87
N ILE A 85 -4.07 7.94 11.58
CA ILE A 85 -3.07 8.42 12.51
C ILE A 85 -3.90 8.96 13.68
N GLY A 86 -4.02 8.17 14.75
CA GLY A 86 -4.82 8.55 15.89
C GLY A 86 -4.41 9.97 16.28
N ARG A 87 -5.38 10.89 16.29
CA ARG A 87 -5.25 12.08 17.12
C ARG A 87 -4.85 11.53 18.51
N PRO A 88 -3.72 11.96 19.13
CA PRO A 88 -3.52 11.64 20.53
C PRO A 88 -4.77 12.14 21.22
N GLY A 89 -5.59 11.22 21.76
CA GLY A 89 -6.73 11.62 22.57
C GLY A 89 -6.23 12.61 23.61
N PRO A 90 -6.93 13.73 23.85
CA PRO A 90 -6.49 14.67 24.87
C PRO A 90 -6.26 13.89 26.17
N GLY A 91 -5.07 14.08 26.74
CA GLY A 91 -4.54 13.25 27.82
C GLY A 91 -5.57 13.00 28.91
N ARG A 92 -5.76 11.72 29.26
CA ARG A 92 -6.32 11.36 30.56
C ARG A 92 -5.17 11.37 31.56
N ASP A 93 -4.69 12.57 31.83
CA ASP A 93 -3.99 12.92 33.06
C ASP A 93 -4.89 13.98 33.72
N ALA A 94 -5.84 13.52 34.53
CA ALA A 94 -6.49 14.30 35.58
C ALA A 94 -7.48 13.40 36.34
N LEU A 95 -7.17 13.24 37.63
CA LEU A 95 -7.97 12.78 38.77
C LEU A 95 -7.97 11.27 39.06
#